data_AF-A0A1F6HX06-F1
#
_entry.id   AF-A0A1F6HX06-F1
#
_cell.length_a   1.000
_cell.length_b   1.000
_cell.length_c   1.000
_cell.angle_alpha   90.00
_cell.angle_beta   90.00
_cell.angle_gamma   90.00
#
_symmetry.space_group_name_H-M   'P 1'
#
loop_
_entity.id
_entity.type
_entity.pdbx_description
1 polymer ?
#
loop_
_entity_poly.entity_id
_entity_poly.type
_entity_poly.pdbx_seq_one_letter_code
_entity_poly.pdbx_strand_id
1 'polypeptide(L)'
;MQNPLNKMFISYFIFTIAFAAVMVTFVTSTTYTQLAIAIVFYLFLAFAAHRMLSKKIWSRSPKEPITANDSPIKPLENETTPLERKDLTSIGVADIDKRVFLTLIGSTGLFLLLFSLFNKRTESLLFKTLPRSNGPANTDNNSKTIDLSRNQPTDEYRISEIDDDVVSFYGFLKNDESWYIMKIDTNSGSFRYVKGERDFPSNWENRKNLKYDYFNNVFNS
;
A
#
# COMPACT_ATOMS: atom_id res chain seq x y z
N MET A 1 45.28 -11.91 -21.86
CA MET A 1 44.96 -11.93 -20.42
C MET A 1 44.10 -10.71 -20.08
N GLN A 2 42.79 -10.89 -19.87
CA GLN A 2 41.89 -9.80 -19.42
C GLN A 2 41.72 -9.91 -17.91
N ASN A 3 42.12 -8.87 -17.18
CA ASN A 3 42.06 -8.82 -15.71
C ASN A 3 40.61 -9.00 -15.22
N PRO A 4 40.36 -9.92 -14.27
CA PRO A 4 39.00 -10.24 -13.78
C PRO A 4 38.33 -9.04 -13.09
N LEU A 5 39.13 -8.09 -12.59
CA LEU A 5 38.68 -6.87 -11.96
C LEU A 5 37.90 -5.97 -12.95
N ASN A 6 38.37 -5.86 -14.20
CA ASN A 6 37.76 -4.98 -15.20
C ASN A 6 36.39 -5.51 -15.65
N LYS A 7 36.19 -6.83 -15.69
CA LYS A 7 34.90 -7.45 -16.06
C LYS A 7 33.80 -7.12 -15.05
N MET A 8 34.14 -7.04 -13.76
CA MET A 8 33.20 -6.68 -12.71
C MET A 8 32.81 -5.19 -12.75
N PHE A 9 33.76 -4.30 -13.08
CA PHE A 9 33.48 -2.87 -13.27
C PHE A 9 32.67 -2.61 -14.55
N ILE A 10 32.99 -3.29 -15.65
CA ILE A 10 32.27 -3.16 -16.93
C ILE A 10 30.82 -3.62 -16.77
N SER A 11 30.58 -4.77 -16.11
CA SER A 11 29.21 -5.25 -15.85
C SER A 11 28.42 -4.29 -14.95
N TYR A 12 29.05 -3.68 -13.95
CA TYR A 12 28.41 -2.69 -13.10
C TYR A 12 28.06 -1.39 -13.85
N PHE A 13 28.95 -0.93 -14.74
CA PHE A 13 28.72 0.25 -15.55
C PHE A 13 27.59 0.04 -16.56
N ILE A 14 27.55 -1.13 -17.23
CA ILE A 14 26.46 -1.51 -18.13
C ILE A 14 25.13 -1.61 -17.37
N PHE A 15 25.15 -2.19 -16.16
CA PHE A 15 23.95 -2.28 -15.32
C PHE A 15 23.43 -0.89 -14.92
N THR A 16 24.33 0.02 -14.54
CA THR A 16 23.97 1.39 -14.16
C THR A 16 23.37 2.16 -15.33
N ILE A 17 23.93 2.02 -16.53
CA ILE A 17 23.39 2.64 -17.75
C ILE A 17 22.02 2.05 -18.10
N ALA A 18 21.87 0.71 -18.04
CA ALA A 18 20.60 0.05 -18.30
C ALA A 18 19.52 0.50 -17.30
N PHE A 19 19.87 0.63 -16.02
CA PHE A 19 18.97 1.15 -14.99
C PHE A 19 18.54 2.59 -15.26
N ALA A 20 19.49 3.46 -15.61
CA ALA A 20 19.19 4.85 -15.98
C ALA A 20 18.27 4.94 -17.21
N ALA A 21 18.50 4.11 -18.23
CA ALA A 21 17.65 4.03 -19.42
C ALA A 21 16.22 3.57 -19.09
N VAL A 22 16.06 2.62 -18.17
CA VAL A 22 14.74 2.18 -17.69
C VAL A 22 14.03 3.30 -16.92
N MET A 23 14.76 4.07 -16.10
CA MET A 23 14.17 5.22 -15.39
C MET A 23 13.71 6.32 -16.37
N VAL A 24 14.51 6.62 -17.40
CA VAL A 24 14.13 7.61 -18.43
C VAL A 24 12.89 7.14 -19.22
N THR A 25 12.84 5.87 -19.60
CA THR A 25 11.68 5.33 -20.31
C THR A 25 10.42 5.31 -19.42
N PHE A 26 10.56 5.07 -18.12
CA PHE A 26 9.45 5.16 -17.16
C PHE A 26 8.92 6.59 -17.04
N VAL A 27 9.81 7.59 -16.93
CA VAL A 27 9.43 9.02 -16.86
C VAL A 27 8.78 9.51 -18.15
N THR A 28 9.19 8.96 -19.30
CA THR A 28 8.69 9.36 -20.63
C THR A 28 7.43 8.59 -21.05
N SER A 29 7.00 7.59 -20.27
CA SER A 29 5.85 6.75 -20.63
C SER A 29 4.54 7.50 -20.47
N THR A 30 3.92 7.86 -21.59
CA THR A 30 2.60 8.52 -21.62
C THR A 30 1.44 7.51 -21.68
N THR A 31 1.74 6.21 -21.82
CA THR A 31 0.75 5.14 -22.00
C THR A 31 0.87 4.03 -20.96
N TYR A 32 -0.26 3.50 -20.50
CA TYR A 32 -0.34 2.44 -19.48
C TYR A 32 0.34 1.13 -19.91
N THR A 33 0.33 0.83 -21.21
CA THR A 33 1.01 -0.34 -21.79
C THR A 33 2.53 -0.24 -21.67
N GLN A 34 3.08 0.96 -21.87
CA GLN A 34 4.52 1.21 -21.74
C GLN A 34 4.99 1.12 -20.29
N LEU A 35 4.15 1.55 -19.34
CA LEU A 35 4.39 1.41 -17.91
C LEU A 35 4.40 -0.06 -17.45
N ALA A 36 3.46 -0.87 -17.95
CA ALA A 36 3.41 -2.29 -17.64
C ALA A 36 4.68 -3.04 -18.10
N ILE A 37 5.17 -2.72 -19.31
CA ILE A 37 6.41 -3.30 -19.84
C ILE A 37 7.62 -2.86 -19.01
N ALA A 38 7.70 -1.58 -18.63
CA ALA A 38 8.79 -1.06 -17.80
C ALA A 38 8.86 -1.73 -16.42
N ILE A 39 7.72 -2.04 -15.80
CA ILE A 39 7.66 -2.77 -14.52
C ILE A 39 8.24 -4.18 -14.66
N VAL A 40 7.88 -4.91 -15.72
CA VAL A 40 8.41 -6.26 -15.97
C VAL A 40 9.93 -6.23 -16.16
N PHE A 41 10.44 -5.26 -16.94
CA PHE A 41 11.88 -5.07 -17.12
C PHE A 41 12.60 -4.67 -15.83
N TYR A 42 11.97 -3.84 -14.99
CA TYR A 42 12.52 -3.45 -13.70
C TYR A 42 12.67 -4.66 -12.76
N LEU A 43 11.66 -5.54 -12.69
CA LEU A 43 11.74 -6.78 -11.90
C LEU A 43 12.87 -7.70 -12.41
N PHE A 44 13.06 -7.80 -13.72
CA PHE A 44 14.15 -8.55 -14.30
C PHE A 44 15.52 -7.97 -13.94
N LEU A 45 15.68 -6.65 -13.97
CA LEU A 45 16.90 -5.96 -13.54
C LEU A 45 17.15 -6.10 -12.05
N ALA A 46 16.12 -5.97 -11.21
CA ALA A 46 16.23 -6.16 -9.77
C ALA A 46 16.65 -7.60 -9.42
N PHE A 47 16.11 -8.59 -10.12
CA PHE A 47 16.53 -9.98 -9.98
C PHE A 47 17.99 -10.19 -10.42
N ALA A 48 18.41 -9.58 -11.54
CA ALA A 48 19.80 -9.62 -11.99
C ALA A 48 20.76 -8.97 -10.99
N ALA A 49 20.38 -7.83 -10.41
CA ALA A 49 21.14 -7.13 -9.36
C ALA A 49 21.28 -7.99 -8.11
N HIS A 50 20.18 -8.59 -7.64
CA HIS A 50 20.19 -9.50 -6.50
C HIS A 50 21.13 -10.69 -6.76
N ARG A 51 21.10 -11.30 -7.95
CA ARG A 51 21.99 -12.40 -8.33
C ARG A 51 23.47 -11.98 -8.42
N MET A 52 23.74 -10.74 -8.81
CA MET A 52 25.09 -10.21 -8.92
C MET A 52 25.68 -9.84 -7.54
N LEU A 53 24.84 -9.34 -6.63
CA LEU A 53 25.22 -8.98 -5.26
C LEU A 53 25.33 -10.21 -4.34
N SER A 54 24.43 -11.19 -4.49
CA SER A 54 24.42 -12.40 -3.64
C SER A 54 25.66 -13.28 -3.82
N LYS A 55 26.27 -13.31 -5.01
CA LYS A 55 27.54 -14.02 -5.25
C LYS A 55 28.72 -13.46 -4.46
N LYS A 56 28.69 -12.19 -4.03
CA LYS A 56 29.81 -11.56 -3.28
C LYS A 56 29.64 -11.65 -1.76
N ILE A 57 28.42 -11.90 -1.28
CA ILE A 57 28.11 -11.97 0.16
C ILE A 57 28.49 -13.34 0.75
N TRP A 58 28.53 -14.41 -0.07
CA TRP A 58 28.94 -15.77 0.34
C TRP A 58 30.43 -16.06 0.11
N SER A 59 31.34 -15.14 0.44
CA SER A 59 32.79 -15.44 0.42
C SER A 59 33.58 -14.78 1.55
N ARG A 60 32.89 -14.30 2.59
CA ARG A 60 33.55 -13.94 3.86
C ARG A 60 33.26 -14.99 4.90
N SER A 61 33.88 -16.16 4.73
CA SER A 61 34.14 -17.03 5.89
C SER A 61 35.24 -16.34 6.71
N PRO A 62 35.02 -16.02 8.00
CA PRO A 62 36.10 -15.57 8.85
C PRO A 62 37.14 -16.69 8.95
N LYS A 63 38.36 -16.45 8.46
CA LYS A 63 39.51 -17.27 8.83
C LYS A 63 39.86 -16.92 10.26
N GLU A 64 39.58 -17.83 11.18
CA GLU A 64 40.06 -17.79 12.56
C GLU A 64 41.56 -18.14 12.56
N PRO A 65 42.45 -17.28 13.10
CA PRO A 65 43.86 -17.60 13.18
C PRO A 65 44.14 -18.50 14.39
N ILE A 66 44.68 -19.68 14.09
CA ILE A 66 45.31 -20.59 15.03
C ILE A 66 46.46 -19.85 15.74
N THR A 67 46.46 -19.83 17.07
CA THR A 67 47.70 -19.68 17.85
C THR A 67 47.79 -20.84 18.82
N ALA A 68 48.77 -21.70 18.57
CA ALA A 68 49.21 -22.76 19.44
C ALA A 68 49.91 -22.17 20.67
N ASN A 69 49.67 -22.74 21.85
CA ASN A 69 50.68 -22.81 22.90
C ASN A 69 50.41 -24.02 23.82
N ASP A 70 51.32 -24.98 23.68
CA ASP A 70 51.83 -26.01 24.59
C ASP A 70 51.11 -26.35 25.91
N SER A 71 50.84 -27.68 26.01
CA SER A 71 50.58 -28.58 27.15
C SER A 71 51.54 -28.40 28.36
N PRO A 72 51.39 -29.01 29.58
CA PRO A 72 50.79 -30.36 29.86
C PRO A 72 50.16 -30.65 31.28
N ILE A 73 49.52 -31.84 31.46
CA ILE A 73 49.27 -32.62 32.74
C ILE A 73 48.14 -32.07 33.69
N LYS A 74 47.18 -32.78 34.33
CA LYS A 74 46.69 -34.18 34.54
C LYS A 74 45.22 -34.11 35.11
N PRO A 75 44.48 -35.23 35.25
CA PRO A 75 43.02 -35.31 35.53
C PRO A 75 42.65 -35.69 36.99
N LEU A 76 41.52 -35.18 37.50
CA LEU A 76 40.70 -35.64 38.66
C LEU A 76 39.71 -34.50 38.99
N GLU A 77 38.47 -34.61 39.47
CA GLU A 77 37.50 -35.66 39.83
C GLU A 77 36.35 -34.90 40.57
N ASN A 78 35.10 -35.38 40.47
CA ASN A 78 33.95 -35.06 41.35
C ASN A 78 33.33 -33.64 41.27
N GLU A 79 32.03 -33.39 41.45
CA GLU A 79 30.77 -34.13 41.43
C GLU A 79 29.69 -33.02 41.56
N THR A 80 28.51 -33.22 40.96
CA THR A 80 27.20 -32.75 41.48
C THR A 80 26.93 -31.23 41.61
N THR A 81 26.21 -30.68 40.64
CA THR A 81 25.25 -29.55 40.83
C THR A 81 24.06 -30.01 41.69
N PRO A 82 23.31 -29.16 42.45
CA PRO A 82 22.70 -27.96 41.85
C PRO A 82 22.32 -26.77 42.78
N LEU A 83 22.06 -25.63 42.11
CA LEU A 83 21.25 -24.47 42.53
C LEU A 83 21.92 -23.36 43.37
N GLU A 84 22.67 -22.49 42.68
CA GLU A 84 22.67 -21.06 43.02
C GLU A 84 22.18 -20.29 41.79
N ARG A 85 20.95 -19.75 41.89
CA ARG A 85 20.30 -18.91 40.88
C ARG A 85 21.14 -17.63 40.73
N LYS A 86 22.02 -17.61 39.73
CA LYS A 86 22.68 -16.40 39.26
C LYS A 86 22.12 -16.02 37.90
N ASP A 87 21.51 -14.84 37.87
CA ASP A 87 20.89 -14.18 36.73
C ASP A 87 21.79 -14.19 35.48
N LEU A 88 21.45 -14.98 34.46
CA LEU A 88 22.14 -14.98 33.16
C LEU A 88 21.19 -15.15 31.95
N THR A 89 19.91 -14.82 32.08
CA THR A 89 18.94 -14.91 30.97
C THR A 89 18.41 -13.55 30.46
N SER A 90 19.19 -12.46 30.60
CA SER A 90 18.77 -11.14 30.09
C SER A 90 19.55 -10.62 28.87
N ILE A 91 20.53 -11.37 28.33
CA ILE A 91 21.41 -10.85 27.25
C ILE A 91 20.93 -11.22 25.83
N GLY A 92 19.95 -12.12 25.68
CA GLY A 92 19.47 -12.54 24.35
C GLY A 92 18.11 -11.99 23.92
N VAL A 93 17.12 -12.01 24.81
CA VAL A 93 15.70 -11.83 24.43
C VAL A 93 15.34 -10.35 24.22
N ALA A 94 15.77 -9.46 25.13
CA ALA A 94 15.43 -8.04 25.05
C ALA A 94 16.02 -7.32 23.81
N ASP A 95 17.19 -7.76 23.34
CA ASP A 95 17.84 -7.14 22.17
C ASP A 95 17.27 -7.64 20.84
N ILE A 96 16.72 -8.87 20.81
CA ILE A 96 15.95 -9.37 19.66
C ILE A 96 14.65 -8.57 19.54
N ASP A 97 13.93 -8.35 20.64
CA ASP A 97 12.68 -7.59 20.64
C ASP A 97 12.88 -6.13 20.21
N LYS A 98 13.97 -5.48 20.64
CA LYS A 98 14.32 -4.12 20.19
C LYS A 98 14.62 -4.06 18.69
N ARG A 99 15.32 -5.06 18.15
CA ARG A 99 15.64 -5.11 16.71
C ARG A 99 14.38 -5.36 15.89
N VAL A 100 13.53 -6.29 16.33
CA VAL A 100 12.24 -6.56 15.68
C VAL A 100 11.34 -5.32 15.73
N PHE A 101 11.27 -4.64 16.88
CA PHE A 101 10.53 -3.40 17.03
C PHE A 101 11.07 -2.28 16.14
N LEU A 102 12.40 -2.10 16.10
CA LEU A 102 13.04 -1.08 15.27
C LEU A 102 12.87 -1.36 13.76
N THR A 103 12.92 -2.64 13.37
CA THR A 103 12.64 -3.08 12.01
C THR A 103 11.17 -2.89 11.66
N LEU A 104 10.26 -3.15 12.59
CA LEU A 104 8.82 -2.96 12.37
C LEU A 104 8.49 -1.48 12.21
N ILE A 105 8.90 -0.63 13.15
CA ILE A 105 8.61 0.82 13.07
C ILE A 105 9.28 1.47 11.85
N GLY A 106 10.50 1.06 11.52
CA GLY A 106 11.23 1.56 10.36
C GLY A 106 10.60 1.11 9.04
N SER A 107 10.23 -0.18 8.91
CA SER A 107 9.60 -0.69 7.69
C SER A 107 8.18 -0.16 7.51
N THR A 108 7.38 -0.10 8.58
CA THR A 108 6.02 0.46 8.56
C THR A 108 6.04 1.96 8.26
N GLY A 109 6.95 2.73 8.87
CA GLY A 109 7.10 4.16 8.58
C GLY A 109 7.52 4.43 7.13
N LEU A 110 8.49 3.65 6.61
CA LEU A 110 8.90 3.74 5.21
C LEU A 110 7.77 3.33 4.26
N PHE A 111 7.02 2.28 4.60
CA PHE A 111 5.86 1.83 3.83
C PHE A 111 4.77 2.90 3.77
N LEU A 112 4.45 3.55 4.90
CA LEU A 112 3.49 4.66 4.95
C LEU A 112 3.96 5.86 4.13
N LEU A 113 5.26 6.19 4.18
CA LEU A 113 5.84 7.26 3.38
C LEU A 113 5.71 6.96 1.88
N LEU A 114 6.04 5.75 1.45
CA LEU A 114 5.89 5.32 0.06
C LEU A 114 4.40 5.28 -0.34
N PHE A 115 3.54 4.74 0.50
CA PHE A 115 2.10 4.72 0.28
C PHE A 115 1.56 6.14 0.12
N SER A 116 2.00 7.10 0.92
CA SER A 116 1.62 8.52 0.80
C SER A 116 2.10 9.13 -0.53
N LEU A 117 3.34 8.84 -0.95
CA LEU A 117 3.92 9.33 -2.20
C LEU A 117 3.22 8.77 -3.46
N PHE A 118 2.80 7.51 -3.42
CA PHE A 118 2.09 6.87 -4.53
C PHE A 118 0.58 7.14 -4.49
N ASN A 119 -0.02 7.32 -3.32
CA ASN A 119 -1.44 7.69 -3.13
C ASN A 119 -1.66 9.20 -3.01
N LYS A 120 -0.99 10.00 -3.85
CA LYS A 120 -1.22 11.46 -4.05
C LYS A 120 -2.68 11.87 -4.33
N ARG A 121 -3.64 10.94 -4.40
CA ARG A 121 -5.09 11.22 -4.45
C ARG A 121 -5.77 11.29 -3.08
N THR A 122 -5.11 10.90 -1.99
CA THR A 122 -5.72 10.87 -0.63
C THR A 122 -5.47 12.14 0.20
N GLU A 123 -4.52 12.98 -0.17
CA GLU A 123 -4.31 14.30 0.46
C GLU A 123 -5.53 15.24 0.27
N SER A 124 -6.35 15.00 -0.77
CA SER A 124 -7.61 15.72 -0.97
C SER A 124 -8.74 15.32 -0.02
N LEU A 125 -8.55 14.24 0.75
CA LEU A 125 -9.55 13.72 1.70
C LEU A 125 -9.15 13.93 3.16
N LEU A 126 -7.85 14.03 3.47
CA LEU A 126 -7.37 14.28 4.84
C LEU A 126 -7.39 15.75 5.26
N PHE A 127 -7.45 16.70 4.33
CA PHE A 127 -7.54 18.14 4.62
C PHE A 127 -8.90 18.78 4.28
N LYS A 128 -9.92 17.98 3.89
CA LYS A 128 -11.24 18.49 3.47
C LYS A 128 -12.34 18.36 4.53
N THR A 129 -12.02 17.85 5.73
CA THR A 129 -12.96 17.68 6.84
C THR A 129 -12.61 18.59 8.02
N LEU A 130 -12.63 19.90 7.78
CA LEU A 130 -12.94 20.88 8.83
C LEU A 130 -13.98 21.87 8.28
N PRO A 131 -15.15 22.03 8.94
CA PRO A 131 -16.19 22.94 8.48
C PRO A 131 -15.88 24.35 8.98
N ARG A 132 -15.36 25.22 8.11
CA ARG A 132 -15.36 26.67 8.35
C ARG A 132 -15.35 27.47 7.03
N SER A 133 -16.56 27.77 6.56
CA SER A 133 -17.02 29.12 6.21
C SER A 133 -16.09 30.06 5.39
N ASN A 134 -16.55 30.37 4.17
CA ASN A 134 -16.53 31.68 3.47
C ASN A 134 -15.32 32.08 2.57
N GLY A 135 -15.37 31.66 1.29
CA GLY A 135 -15.05 32.40 0.03
C GLY A 135 -13.66 33.06 -0.19
N PRO A 136 -13.38 33.62 -1.39
CA PRO A 136 -14.07 33.51 -2.69
C PRO A 136 -13.23 32.84 -3.79
N ALA A 137 -13.91 32.38 -4.83
CA ALA A 137 -13.34 32.00 -6.11
C ALA A 137 -12.61 33.19 -6.74
N ASN A 138 -11.38 32.98 -7.22
CA ASN A 138 -10.73 33.89 -8.14
C ASN A 138 -10.42 33.16 -9.44
N THR A 139 -10.96 33.72 -10.51
CA THR A 139 -10.91 33.22 -11.88
C THR A 139 -9.60 33.62 -12.52
N ASP A 140 -8.85 32.65 -13.05
CA ASP A 140 -7.83 32.92 -14.06
C ASP A 140 -8.31 32.45 -15.43
N ASN A 141 -8.35 33.42 -16.32
CA ASN A 141 -8.94 33.41 -17.65
C ASN A 141 -7.93 32.82 -18.65
N ASN A 142 -8.41 31.97 -19.57
CA ASN A 142 -7.70 31.35 -20.72
C ASN A 142 -7.35 29.86 -20.63
N SER A 143 -8.01 29.11 -19.74
CA SER A 143 -8.15 27.67 -19.91
C SER A 143 -9.48 27.41 -20.60
N LYS A 144 -9.47 26.74 -21.76
CA LYS A 144 -10.65 26.03 -22.27
C LYS A 144 -11.06 25.09 -21.15
N THR A 145 -12.03 25.51 -20.34
CA THR A 145 -12.61 24.72 -19.26
C THR A 145 -13.23 23.51 -19.95
N ILE A 146 -12.46 22.43 -20.03
CA ILE A 146 -13.02 21.14 -20.31
C ILE A 146 -13.89 20.91 -19.08
N ASP A 147 -15.20 21.09 -19.25
CA ASP A 147 -16.19 20.68 -18.30
C ASP A 147 -16.10 19.16 -18.19
N LEU A 148 -15.15 18.70 -17.38
CA LEU A 148 -14.94 17.30 -17.04
C LEU A 148 -15.99 16.84 -16.03
N SER A 149 -16.83 17.75 -15.54
CA SER A 149 -17.97 17.45 -14.68
C SER A 149 -19.21 17.29 -15.55
N ARG A 150 -19.22 16.25 -16.39
CA ARG A 150 -20.50 15.61 -16.70
C ARG A 150 -21.00 15.07 -15.35
N ASN A 151 -21.81 15.87 -14.66
CA ASN A 151 -22.39 15.54 -13.37
C ASN A 151 -23.00 14.14 -13.46
N GLN A 152 -22.50 13.22 -12.64
CA GLN A 152 -23.13 11.91 -12.53
C GLN A 152 -24.49 12.12 -11.87
N PRO A 153 -25.51 11.31 -12.21
CA PRO A 153 -26.85 11.48 -11.66
C PRO A 153 -26.89 11.31 -10.13
N THR A 154 -25.84 10.76 -9.51
CA THR A 154 -25.70 10.58 -8.07
C THR A 154 -24.87 11.67 -7.36
N ASP A 155 -24.20 12.58 -8.09
CA ASP A 155 -23.25 13.55 -7.49
C ASP A 155 -23.90 14.55 -6.53
N GLU A 156 -25.19 14.82 -6.74
CA GLU A 156 -25.98 15.77 -5.95
C GLU A 156 -26.54 15.15 -4.67
N TYR A 157 -26.49 13.83 -4.54
CA TYR A 157 -27.01 13.13 -3.38
C TYR A 157 -25.96 13.02 -2.26
N ARG A 158 -26.44 12.95 -1.02
CA ARG A 158 -25.66 12.79 0.20
C ARG A 158 -26.18 11.61 0.98
N ILE A 159 -25.28 10.87 1.61
CA ILE A 159 -25.67 9.74 2.45
C ILE A 159 -26.44 10.24 3.66
N SER A 160 -27.55 9.57 3.98
CA SER A 160 -28.41 9.90 5.12
C SER A 160 -28.51 8.74 6.10
N GLU A 161 -28.77 7.53 5.59
CA GLU A 161 -28.99 6.36 6.43
C GLU A 161 -28.21 5.15 5.92
N ILE A 162 -27.82 4.29 6.85
CA ILE A 162 -27.05 3.06 6.59
C ILE A 162 -27.67 1.95 7.43
N ASP A 163 -27.98 0.84 6.78
CA ASP A 163 -28.39 -0.40 7.42
C ASP A 163 -27.42 -1.48 6.97
N ASP A 164 -26.53 -1.88 7.87
CA ASP A 164 -25.47 -2.84 7.58
C ASP A 164 -25.79 -4.20 8.23
N ASP A 165 -26.30 -5.12 7.41
CA ASP A 165 -26.72 -6.48 7.77
C ASP A 165 -26.24 -7.44 6.66
N VAL A 166 -26.73 -8.69 6.59
CA VAL A 166 -26.41 -9.64 5.51
C VAL A 166 -26.70 -9.06 4.12
N VAL A 167 -27.76 -8.25 4.02
CA VAL A 167 -28.09 -7.42 2.86
C VAL A 167 -28.04 -5.97 3.33
N SER A 168 -27.00 -5.24 2.91
CA SER A 168 -26.81 -3.86 3.32
C SER A 168 -27.63 -2.89 2.47
N PHE A 169 -28.19 -1.86 3.08
CA PHE A 169 -28.92 -0.78 2.42
C PHE A 169 -28.28 0.56 2.74
N TYR A 170 -28.17 1.42 1.74
CA TYR A 170 -27.62 2.77 1.86
C TYR A 170 -28.61 3.76 1.28
N GLY A 171 -29.08 4.68 2.12
CA GLY A 171 -30.05 5.70 1.76
C GLY A 171 -29.35 7.03 1.49
N PHE A 172 -29.71 7.65 0.37
CA PHE A 172 -29.14 8.91 -0.06
C PHE A 172 -30.25 9.92 -0.33
N LEU A 173 -30.08 11.14 0.17
CA LEU A 173 -30.98 12.27 -0.07
C LEU A 173 -30.28 13.40 -0.82
N LYS A 174 -31.06 14.09 -1.63
CA LYS A 174 -30.70 15.34 -2.26
C LYS A 174 -31.43 16.49 -1.55
N ASN A 175 -30.93 17.72 -1.73
CA ASN A 175 -31.49 18.94 -1.13
C ASN A 175 -32.97 19.20 -1.48
N ASP A 176 -33.49 18.57 -2.54
CA ASP A 176 -34.88 18.67 -3.00
C ASP A 176 -35.78 17.55 -2.47
N GLU A 177 -35.35 16.83 -1.43
CA GLU A 177 -36.01 15.65 -0.84
C GLU A 177 -36.07 14.42 -1.74
N SER A 178 -35.56 14.51 -2.98
CA SER A 178 -35.35 13.33 -3.82
C SER A 178 -34.36 12.40 -3.15
N TRP A 179 -34.58 11.11 -3.34
CA TRP A 179 -33.79 10.09 -2.69
C TRP A 179 -33.54 8.89 -3.58
N TYR A 180 -32.50 8.14 -3.25
CA TYR A 180 -32.35 6.79 -3.73
C TYR A 180 -31.83 5.87 -2.63
N ILE A 181 -32.16 4.60 -2.74
CA ILE A 181 -31.64 3.56 -1.86
C ILE A 181 -30.84 2.58 -2.71
N MET A 182 -29.61 2.32 -2.29
CA MET A 182 -28.76 1.29 -2.85
C MET A 182 -28.85 0.05 -1.95
N LYS A 183 -29.17 -1.09 -2.56
CA LYS A 183 -29.16 -2.41 -1.95
C LYS A 183 -27.92 -3.17 -2.41
N ILE A 184 -27.15 -3.67 -1.46
CA ILE A 184 -26.01 -4.55 -1.69
C ILE A 184 -26.37 -5.95 -1.19
N ASP A 185 -26.30 -6.92 -2.08
CA ASP A 185 -26.40 -8.32 -1.71
C ASP A 185 -24.98 -8.88 -1.56
N THR A 186 -24.55 -9.09 -0.31
CA THR A 186 -23.18 -9.50 0.05
C THR A 186 -22.84 -10.90 -0.48
N ASN A 187 -23.83 -11.78 -0.68
CA ASN A 187 -23.61 -13.14 -1.18
C ASN A 187 -23.35 -13.15 -2.70
N SER A 188 -24.07 -12.32 -3.45
CA SER A 188 -23.93 -12.22 -4.91
C SER A 188 -22.98 -11.10 -5.37
N GLY A 189 -22.59 -10.20 -4.46
CA GLY A 189 -21.86 -8.97 -4.80
C GLY A 189 -22.64 -8.03 -5.71
N SER A 190 -23.98 -8.16 -5.77
CA SER A 190 -24.81 -7.40 -6.70
C SER A 190 -25.33 -6.10 -6.08
N PHE A 191 -25.35 -5.05 -6.91
CA PHE A 191 -25.83 -3.73 -6.54
C PHE A 191 -27.13 -3.44 -7.25
N ARG A 192 -28.14 -3.01 -6.49
CA ARG A 192 -29.45 -2.63 -7.01
C ARG A 192 -29.87 -1.29 -6.45
N TYR A 193 -30.67 -0.55 -7.20
CA TYR A 193 -31.04 0.83 -6.90
C TYR A 193 -32.54 0.99 -6.98
N VAL A 194 -33.07 1.93 -6.22
CA VAL A 194 -34.44 2.44 -6.32
C VAL A 194 -34.39 3.92 -5.99
N LYS A 195 -35.17 4.75 -6.70
CA LYS A 195 -35.24 6.20 -6.47
C LYS A 195 -36.67 6.65 -6.23
N GLY A 196 -36.83 7.78 -5.58
CA GLY A 196 -38.10 8.48 -5.40
C GLY A 196 -37.89 9.98 -5.20
N GLU A 197 -38.95 10.75 -5.30
CA GLU A 197 -38.88 12.23 -5.23
C GLU A 197 -39.16 12.79 -3.83
N ARG A 198 -39.92 12.05 -2.99
CA ARG A 198 -40.36 12.48 -1.64
C ARG A 198 -40.56 11.31 -0.69
N ASP A 199 -40.82 11.60 0.57
CA ASP A 199 -41.15 10.64 1.63
C ASP A 199 -40.06 9.59 1.88
N PHE A 200 -38.79 10.03 1.90
CA PHE A 200 -37.67 9.14 2.20
C PHE A 200 -37.86 8.33 3.50
N PRO A 201 -38.29 8.89 4.65
CA PRO A 201 -38.41 8.12 5.90
C PRO A 201 -39.34 6.91 5.76
N SER A 202 -40.52 7.11 5.18
CA SER A 202 -41.50 6.02 4.95
C SER A 202 -40.97 4.95 4.01
N ASN A 203 -40.26 5.36 2.95
CA ASN A 203 -39.65 4.42 2.00
C ASN A 203 -38.44 3.70 2.60
N TRP A 204 -37.70 4.36 3.49
CA TRP A 204 -36.58 3.77 4.21
C TRP A 204 -37.04 2.70 5.20
N GLU A 205 -38.12 2.94 5.95
CA GLU A 205 -38.73 1.92 6.81
C GLU A 205 -39.15 0.69 6.00
N ASN A 206 -39.70 0.90 4.79
CA ASN A 206 -40.12 -0.16 3.89
C ASN A 206 -39.03 -0.63 2.90
N ARG A 207 -37.75 -0.27 3.12
CA ARG A 207 -36.65 -0.47 2.15
C ARG A 207 -36.51 -1.90 1.65
N LYS A 208 -36.82 -2.91 2.47
CA LYS A 208 -36.67 -4.33 2.11
C LYS A 208 -37.67 -4.79 1.05
N ASN A 209 -38.82 -4.11 0.94
CA ASN A 209 -39.93 -4.49 0.05
C ASN A 209 -40.02 -3.64 -1.22
N LEU A 210 -39.11 -2.68 -1.40
CA LEU A 210 -39.07 -1.84 -2.60
C LEU A 210 -38.64 -2.66 -3.83
N LYS A 211 -39.08 -2.20 -5.01
CA LYS A 211 -38.67 -2.80 -6.28
C LYS A 211 -37.35 -2.19 -6.74
N TYR A 212 -36.27 -2.93 -6.53
CA TYR A 212 -34.94 -2.49 -6.96
C TYR A 212 -34.62 -2.96 -8.39
N ASP A 213 -33.84 -2.15 -9.11
CA ASP A 213 -33.39 -2.45 -10.47
C ASP A 213 -31.91 -2.06 -10.66
N TYR A 214 -31.36 -2.32 -11.85
CA TYR A 214 -30.02 -1.88 -12.24
C TYR A 214 -29.94 -0.36 -12.34
N PHE A 215 -28.75 0.18 -12.08
CA PHE A 215 -28.48 1.62 -12.12
C PHE A 215 -29.01 2.31 -13.38
N ASN A 216 -28.73 1.76 -14.56
CA ASN A 216 -29.18 2.34 -15.83
C ASN A 216 -30.70 2.42 -15.95
N ASN A 217 -31.43 1.44 -15.42
CA ASN A 217 -32.89 1.43 -15.48
C ASN A 217 -33.50 2.48 -14.54
N VAL A 218 -32.79 2.83 -13.47
CA VAL A 218 -33.26 3.78 -12.46
C VAL A 218 -32.87 5.22 -12.81
N PHE A 219 -31.67 5.44 -13.33
CA PHE A 219 -31.13 6.79 -13.54
C PHE A 219 -31.14 7.26 -15.00
N ASN A 220 -31.31 6.37 -15.97
CA ASN A 220 -31.44 6.75 -17.39
C ASN A 220 -32.89 6.63 -17.93
N SER A 221 -33.86 6.35 -17.07
CA SER A 221 -35.30 6.36 -17.38
C SER A 221 -35.85 7.77 -17.45
#